data_AF-A0A563CRU6-F1
#
_entry.id   AF-A0A563CRU6-F1
#
_cell.length_a   1.000
_cell.length_b   1.000
_cell.length_c   1.000
_cell.angle_alpha   90.00
_cell.angle_beta   90.00
_cell.angle_gamma   90.00
#
_symmetry.space_group_name_H-M   'P 1'
#
loop_
_entity.id
_entity.type
_entity.pdbx_description
1 polymer ?
#
loop_
_entity_poly.entity_id
_entity_poly.type
_entity_poly.pdbx_seq_one_letter_code
_entity_poly.pdbx_strand_id
1 'polypeptide(L)'
;MGALIVLFVTAALIAAGATVIFFVYRGTLREAKNYERGLKMVPILIHLPPASDDIAGENRDKRDLTEEVLSQAQVMYNIIASTATKGFKSRIYGQRHLSFEIVARDGLVYYYAVVPTVLTSVVRQAVAAAYPSARLEEVTEHSVFSKVGKMSGTIGGEFTLKKHYSYPIATYMESKRDASRALLNAISAAGREDGIGLQFLIRPARDNWSKVAVSMAEKIIKDKQNGKKSPLGSFFSPNELMEALWKPPTGSTDGNKGPGEENKQLNAVEQATVEAIQEKTRYPGYEVLVRVVVSSNTAARSQGVLKNIVAAFALFDSPTFNGFKFNLSKNIEELTSSFIFRFFPQQVNQNILNSVELATLFHLPDQNSIPTSQVKRQMSKQVDGPTQVMETGLLLGYNEFRGVKKPIRLSDKDRRRHIHVIGQTGVGKSVLQENLAYQDMLDGRGFAFVDPHGDSAEALLSKVPKERVEDVVYFNPSDMDNPIGLNMFEFDHPDQKDFLVQEAIGMLYGLYDPGHTGIVGPRLEHIFRNCALLLMSDPGGGTFIDIPKLL
;
A
#
# COMPACT_ATOMS: atom_id res chain seq x y z
N MET A 1 -10.08 10.13 -70.84
CA MET A 1 -10.71 9.37 -69.74
C MET A 1 -9.79 8.32 -69.13
N GLY A 2 -9.14 7.45 -69.91
CA GLY A 2 -8.28 6.36 -69.36
C GLY A 2 -7.10 6.82 -68.47
N ALA A 3 -6.37 7.86 -68.86
CA ALA A 3 -5.18 8.31 -68.11
C ALA A 3 -5.51 8.87 -66.70
N LEU A 4 -6.64 9.58 -66.54
CA LEU A 4 -7.07 10.13 -65.24
C LEU A 4 -7.51 9.02 -64.28
N ILE A 5 -8.15 7.97 -64.79
CA ILE A 5 -8.56 6.81 -63.99
C ILE A 5 -7.33 6.05 -63.50
N VAL A 6 -6.33 5.82 -64.37
CA VAL A 6 -5.08 5.18 -63.97
C VAL A 6 -4.38 6.01 -62.89
N LEU A 7 -4.27 7.32 -63.06
CA LEU A 7 -3.61 8.21 -62.10
C LEU A 7 -4.31 8.21 -60.73
N PHE A 8 -5.65 8.24 -60.72
CA PHE A 8 -6.45 8.14 -59.50
C PHE A 8 -6.30 6.78 -58.80
N VAL A 9 -6.28 5.68 -59.56
CA VAL A 9 -6.08 4.33 -59.02
C VAL A 9 -4.67 4.18 -58.44
N THR A 10 -3.62 4.67 -59.12
CA THR A 10 -2.26 4.69 -58.54
C THR A 10 -2.17 5.57 -57.30
N ALA A 11 -2.79 6.75 -57.29
CA ALA A 11 -2.81 7.61 -56.11
C ALA A 11 -3.53 6.95 -54.93
N ALA A 12 -4.65 6.27 -55.18
CA ALA A 12 -5.38 5.51 -54.16
C ALA A 12 -4.56 4.32 -53.63
N LEU A 13 -3.84 3.59 -54.49
CA LEU A 13 -2.95 2.50 -54.09
C LEU A 13 -1.75 3.00 -53.27
N ILE A 14 -1.13 4.12 -53.67
CA ILE A 14 -0.05 4.76 -52.90
C ILE A 14 -0.57 5.23 -51.54
N ALA A 15 -1.75 5.85 -51.50
CA ALA A 15 -2.37 6.30 -50.24
C ALA A 15 -2.72 5.11 -49.33
N ALA A 16 -3.25 4.01 -49.89
CA ALA A 16 -3.52 2.78 -49.15
C ALA A 16 -2.22 2.16 -48.60
N GLY A 17 -1.18 2.05 -49.44
CA GLY A 17 0.13 1.55 -49.03
C GLY A 17 0.78 2.41 -47.94
N ALA A 18 0.77 3.73 -48.09
CA ALA A 18 1.26 4.67 -47.08
C ALA A 18 0.47 4.56 -45.77
N THR A 19 -0.84 4.33 -45.85
CA THR A 19 -1.70 4.12 -44.67
C THR A 19 -1.31 2.84 -43.93
N VAL A 20 -1.12 1.73 -44.64
CA VAL A 20 -0.67 0.46 -44.05
C VAL A 20 0.71 0.61 -43.40
N ILE A 21 1.67 1.22 -44.11
CA ILE A 21 3.02 1.50 -43.58
C ILE A 21 2.93 2.35 -42.32
N PHE A 22 2.10 3.40 -42.32
CA PHE A 22 1.88 4.24 -41.15
C PHE A 22 1.33 3.46 -39.95
N PHE A 23 0.37 2.55 -40.16
CA PHE A 23 -0.18 1.73 -39.07
C PHE A 23 0.84 0.73 -38.52
N VAL A 24 1.63 0.08 -39.40
CA VAL A 24 2.71 -0.83 -38.98
C VAL A 24 3.79 -0.08 -38.22
N TYR A 25 4.29 1.04 -38.76
CA TYR A 25 5.28 1.89 -38.11
C TYR A 25 4.79 2.43 -36.76
N ARG A 26 3.52 2.84 -36.68
CA ARG A 26 2.92 3.26 -35.41
C ARG A 26 2.81 2.11 -34.42
N GLY A 27 2.56 0.89 -34.87
CA GLY A 27 2.54 -0.33 -34.07
C GLY A 27 3.90 -0.58 -33.41
N THR A 28 4.97 -0.62 -34.22
CA THR A 28 6.34 -0.87 -33.73
C THR A 28 6.83 0.22 -32.79
N LEU A 29 6.54 1.50 -33.09
CA LEU A 29 6.86 2.60 -32.18
C LEU A 29 6.15 2.49 -30.83
N ARG A 30 4.90 2.03 -30.82
CA ARG A 30 4.12 1.85 -29.58
C ARG A 30 4.64 0.68 -28.75
N GLU A 31 5.06 -0.38 -29.42
CA GLU A 31 5.66 -1.55 -28.77
C GLU A 31 6.99 -1.17 -28.11
N ALA A 32 7.93 -0.59 -28.86
CA ALA A 32 9.20 -0.10 -28.32
C ALA A 32 8.99 0.84 -27.11
N LYS A 33 7.99 1.72 -27.20
CA LYS A 33 7.64 2.63 -26.12
C LYS A 33 6.98 1.96 -24.92
N ASN A 34 6.30 0.83 -25.09
CA ASN A 34 5.77 0.04 -23.97
C ASN A 34 6.90 -0.58 -23.16
N TYR A 35 7.95 -1.09 -23.80
CA TYR A 35 9.17 -1.55 -23.11
C TYR A 35 9.85 -0.41 -22.33
N GLU A 36 10.06 0.73 -22.98
CA GLU A 36 10.63 1.91 -22.32
C GLU A 36 9.82 2.35 -21.09
N ARG A 37 8.48 2.32 -21.20
CA ARG A 37 7.58 2.66 -20.09
C ARG A 37 7.66 1.64 -18.98
N GLY A 38 7.66 0.34 -19.29
CA GLY A 38 7.76 -0.73 -18.30
C GLY A 38 9.02 -0.63 -17.45
N LEU A 39 10.16 -0.29 -18.08
CA LEU A 39 11.44 -0.08 -17.38
C LEU A 39 11.50 1.19 -16.53
N LYS A 40 10.60 2.17 -16.77
CA LYS A 40 10.54 3.45 -16.05
C LYS A 40 9.35 3.50 -15.08
N MET A 41 8.89 2.34 -14.62
CA MET A 41 7.90 2.23 -13.57
C MET A 41 8.59 2.11 -12.20
N VAL A 42 8.05 2.79 -11.20
CA VAL A 42 8.49 2.73 -9.81
C VAL A 42 7.40 2.03 -9.00
N PRO A 43 7.68 0.87 -8.37
CA PRO A 43 6.73 0.22 -7.49
C PRO A 43 6.73 0.90 -6.11
N ILE A 44 5.55 1.34 -5.69
CA ILE A 44 5.29 1.95 -4.39
C ILE A 44 4.46 0.96 -3.57
N LEU A 45 5.01 0.47 -2.46
CA LEU A 45 4.28 -0.32 -1.47
C LEU A 45 3.37 0.61 -0.67
N ILE A 46 2.09 0.26 -0.63
CA ILE A 46 1.07 0.93 0.17
C ILE A 46 0.89 0.12 1.45
N HIS A 47 1.44 0.63 2.56
CA HIS A 47 1.24 0.00 3.85
C HIS A 47 -0.13 0.39 4.39
N LEU A 48 -0.95 -0.62 4.71
CA LEU A 48 -2.26 -0.38 5.31
C LEU A 48 -2.12 0.25 6.70
N PRO A 49 -3.05 1.13 7.09
CA PRO A 49 -3.03 1.74 8.40
C PRO A 49 -3.02 0.69 9.52
N PRO A 50 -2.43 1.00 10.69
CA PRO A 50 -2.46 0.11 11.83
C PRO A 50 -3.90 -0.13 12.29
N ALA A 51 -4.15 -1.23 12.98
CA ALA A 51 -5.39 -1.38 13.74
C ALA A 51 -5.44 -0.24 14.76
N SER A 52 -6.45 0.64 14.70
CA SER A 52 -6.71 1.53 15.81
C SER A 52 -7.87 1.02 16.61
N ASP A 53 -7.64 0.80 17.90
CA ASP A 53 -8.70 0.55 18.88
C ASP A 53 -9.57 1.82 19.12
N ASP A 54 -9.12 2.97 18.61
CA ASP A 54 -9.70 4.30 18.87
C ASP A 54 -10.79 4.75 17.89
N ILE A 55 -11.66 3.85 17.44
CA ILE A 55 -12.93 4.28 16.84
C ILE A 55 -14.06 3.66 17.64
N ALA A 56 -14.69 4.49 18.47
CA ALA A 56 -16.00 4.33 19.06
C ALA A 56 -17.04 4.03 17.96
N GLY A 57 -17.05 2.79 17.50
CA GLY A 57 -17.80 2.31 16.34
C GLY A 57 -18.91 1.32 16.70
N GLU A 58 -19.22 1.13 17.99
CA GLU A 58 -20.28 0.18 18.40
C GLU A 58 -21.68 0.57 17.85
N ASN A 59 -21.89 1.81 17.40
CA ASN A 59 -23.21 2.29 16.94
C ASN A 59 -23.31 2.72 15.46
N ARG A 60 -22.29 2.52 14.60
CA ARG A 60 -22.38 2.89 13.17
C ARG A 60 -22.65 1.68 12.27
N ASP A 61 -23.57 1.82 11.30
CA ASP A 61 -23.86 0.77 10.32
C ASP A 61 -22.61 0.50 9.46
N LYS A 62 -22.24 -0.78 9.33
CA LYS A 62 -21.11 -1.24 8.50
C LYS A 62 -21.26 -0.84 7.03
N ARG A 63 -22.51 -0.68 6.55
CA ARG A 63 -22.80 -0.25 5.17
C ARG A 63 -22.38 1.19 4.93
N ASP A 64 -22.65 2.08 5.88
CA ASP A 64 -22.31 3.51 5.76
C ASP A 64 -20.80 3.72 5.80
N LEU A 65 -20.10 2.96 6.67
CA LEU A 65 -18.63 2.95 6.71
C LEU A 65 -18.02 2.45 5.39
N THR A 66 -18.62 1.43 4.79
CA THR A 66 -18.20 0.90 3.49
C THR A 66 -18.35 1.97 2.40
N GLU A 67 -19.51 2.64 2.35
CA GLU A 67 -19.76 3.71 1.39
C GLU A 67 -18.77 4.89 1.55
N GLU A 68 -18.46 5.26 2.80
CA GLU A 68 -17.47 6.29 3.12
C GLU A 68 -16.08 5.93 2.56
N VAL A 69 -15.57 4.72 2.85
CA VAL A 69 -14.25 4.26 2.38
C VAL A 69 -14.17 4.19 0.86
N LEU A 70 -15.21 3.69 0.21
CA LEU A 70 -15.27 3.61 -1.25
C LEU A 70 -15.41 4.99 -1.92
N SER A 71 -16.12 5.93 -1.28
CA SER A 71 -16.18 7.32 -1.74
C SER A 71 -14.81 8.02 -1.65
N GLN A 72 -14.02 7.72 -0.62
CA GLN A 72 -12.64 8.22 -0.49
C GLN A 72 -11.75 7.66 -1.61
N ALA A 73 -11.88 6.37 -1.95
CA ALA A 73 -11.18 5.76 -3.07
C ALA A 73 -11.48 6.48 -4.40
N GLN A 74 -12.71 6.96 -4.59
CA GLN A 74 -13.11 7.73 -5.76
C GLN A 74 -12.31 9.04 -5.90
N VAL A 75 -11.98 9.71 -4.79
CA VAL A 75 -11.16 10.94 -4.79
C VAL A 75 -9.79 10.70 -5.40
N MET A 76 -9.14 9.57 -5.07
CA MET A 76 -7.87 9.16 -5.66
C MET A 76 -7.98 9.07 -7.19
N TYR A 77 -9.00 8.39 -7.71
CA TYR A 77 -9.22 8.28 -9.15
C TYR A 77 -9.58 9.63 -9.78
N ASN A 78 -10.27 10.54 -9.10
CA ASN A 78 -10.53 11.87 -9.66
C ASN A 78 -9.24 12.69 -9.81
N ILE A 79 -8.30 12.58 -8.86
CA ILE A 79 -6.98 13.24 -8.95
C ILE A 79 -6.15 12.61 -10.08
N ILE A 80 -6.13 11.28 -10.21
CA ILE A 80 -5.38 10.59 -11.27
C ILE A 80 -5.90 10.97 -12.66
N ALA A 81 -7.19 11.29 -12.81
CA ALA A 81 -7.77 11.64 -14.10
C ALA A 81 -7.15 12.91 -14.69
N SER A 82 -6.63 13.81 -13.84
CA SER A 82 -5.90 15.02 -14.25
C SER A 82 -4.61 14.73 -15.02
N THR A 83 -4.07 13.50 -14.95
CA THR A 83 -2.86 13.09 -15.67
C THR A 83 -3.09 12.81 -17.16
N ALA A 84 -4.34 12.94 -17.64
CA ALA A 84 -4.71 12.70 -19.03
C ALA A 84 -3.95 13.62 -20.02
N THR A 85 -3.15 13.03 -20.90
CA THR A 85 -2.37 13.79 -21.89
C THR A 85 -3.17 14.08 -23.17
N LYS A 86 -3.37 15.36 -23.52
CA LYS A 86 -4.00 15.79 -24.78
C LYS A 86 -2.94 16.10 -25.87
N GLY A 87 -3.33 15.99 -27.14
CA GLY A 87 -2.52 16.41 -28.29
C GLY A 87 -2.02 15.31 -29.25
N PHE A 88 -1.30 15.72 -30.30
CA PHE A 88 -0.87 14.83 -31.40
C PHE A 88 0.09 13.72 -30.94
N LYS A 89 1.02 14.03 -30.02
CA LYS A 89 1.96 13.06 -29.46
C LYS A 89 1.24 11.92 -28.71
N SER A 90 0.18 12.19 -27.94
CA SER A 90 -0.57 11.13 -27.24
C SER A 90 -1.42 10.28 -28.20
N ARG A 91 -1.82 10.84 -29.36
CA ARG A 91 -2.48 10.07 -30.42
C ARG A 91 -1.51 9.07 -31.06
N ILE A 92 -0.27 9.47 -31.34
CA ILE A 92 0.77 8.60 -31.93
C ILE A 92 1.26 7.58 -30.90
N TYR A 93 1.84 8.05 -29.81
CA TYR A 93 2.57 7.25 -28.81
C TYR A 93 1.67 6.59 -27.75
N GLY A 94 0.39 6.96 -27.67
CA GLY A 94 -0.51 6.46 -26.64
C GLY A 94 -0.34 7.16 -25.29
N GLN A 95 -1.31 6.97 -24.39
CA GLN A 95 -1.25 7.51 -23.04
C GLN A 95 -0.35 6.65 -22.14
N ARG A 96 0.21 7.27 -21.09
CA ARG A 96 0.88 6.54 -20.01
C ARG A 96 -0.18 5.85 -19.17
N HIS A 97 0.17 4.73 -18.57
CA HIS A 97 -0.67 3.97 -17.66
C HIS A 97 0.07 3.75 -16.35
N LEU A 98 -0.68 3.39 -15.33
CA LEU A 98 -0.17 2.93 -14.03
C LEU A 98 -0.87 1.61 -13.68
N SER A 99 -0.37 0.94 -12.66
CA SER A 99 -0.89 -0.36 -12.22
C SER A 99 -1.12 -0.34 -10.71
N PHE A 100 -2.34 -0.63 -10.27
CA PHE A 100 -2.61 -0.98 -8.88
C PHE A 100 -2.58 -2.50 -8.75
N GLU A 101 -1.86 -3.02 -7.76
CA GLU A 101 -1.59 -4.46 -7.66
C GLU A 101 -1.93 -4.96 -6.26
N ILE A 102 -2.65 -6.08 -6.18
CA ILE A 102 -2.85 -6.86 -4.96
C ILE A 102 -2.03 -8.13 -5.12
N VAL A 103 -1.06 -8.32 -4.24
CA VAL A 103 -0.07 -9.38 -4.36
C VAL A 103 -0.06 -10.21 -3.09
N ALA A 104 -0.24 -11.52 -3.23
CA ALA A 104 0.01 -12.47 -2.15
C ALA A 104 1.35 -13.18 -2.36
N ARG A 105 2.19 -13.18 -1.33
CA ARG A 105 3.44 -13.94 -1.27
C ARG A 105 3.77 -14.25 0.19
N ASP A 106 4.45 -15.37 0.43
CA ASP A 106 4.85 -15.78 1.79
C ASP A 106 3.67 -15.88 2.78
N GLY A 107 2.46 -16.11 2.27
CA GLY A 107 1.21 -16.14 3.05
C GLY A 107 0.72 -14.77 3.52
N LEU A 108 1.24 -13.67 2.97
CA LEU A 108 0.85 -12.30 3.28
C LEU A 108 0.35 -11.56 2.03
N VAL A 109 -0.64 -10.67 2.22
CA VAL A 109 -1.17 -9.80 1.16
C VAL A 109 -0.57 -8.40 1.24
N TYR A 110 -0.15 -7.88 0.08
CA TYR A 110 0.47 -6.58 -0.12
C TYR A 110 -0.28 -5.79 -1.18
N TYR A 111 -0.35 -4.47 -1.00
CA TYR A 111 -0.94 -3.53 -1.95
C TYR A 111 0.15 -2.66 -2.56
N TYR A 112 0.20 -2.58 -3.89
CA TYR A 112 1.18 -1.78 -4.60
C TYR A 112 0.52 -0.79 -5.56
N ALA A 113 1.17 0.35 -5.75
CA ALA A 113 0.96 1.24 -6.89
C ALA A 113 2.25 1.29 -7.71
N VAL A 114 2.22 0.75 -8.92
CA VAL A 114 3.34 0.76 -9.85
C VAL A 114 3.11 1.86 -10.87
N VAL A 115 3.93 2.91 -10.79
CA VAL A 115 3.65 4.20 -11.42
C VAL A 115 4.82 4.66 -12.29
N PRO A 116 4.59 5.30 -13.44
CA PRO A 116 5.68 5.92 -14.20
C PRO A 116 6.41 6.95 -13.35
N THR A 117 7.74 7.03 -13.43
CA THR A 117 8.57 7.93 -12.59
C THR A 117 8.09 9.39 -12.63
N VAL A 118 7.54 9.84 -13.76
CA VAL A 118 7.02 11.22 -13.95
C VAL A 118 5.66 11.47 -13.29
N LEU A 119 4.94 10.44 -12.86
CA LEU A 119 3.62 10.52 -12.22
C LEU A 119 3.67 10.17 -10.72
N THR A 120 4.84 9.85 -10.18
CA THR A 120 5.02 9.43 -8.77
C THR A 120 4.46 10.45 -7.79
N SER A 121 4.73 11.73 -7.98
CA SER A 121 4.24 12.82 -7.11
C SER A 121 2.71 12.90 -7.09
N VAL A 122 2.09 12.88 -8.27
CA VAL A 122 0.63 12.97 -8.42
C VAL A 122 -0.06 11.75 -7.81
N VAL A 123 0.47 10.54 -8.03
CA VAL A 123 -0.13 9.32 -7.47
C VAL A 123 0.08 9.24 -5.96
N ARG A 124 1.25 9.64 -5.43
CA ARG A 124 1.46 9.76 -3.98
C ARG A 124 0.47 10.72 -3.34
N GLN A 125 0.22 11.88 -3.97
CA GLN A 125 -0.78 12.83 -3.51
C GLN A 125 -2.20 12.26 -3.58
N ALA A 126 -2.54 11.55 -4.67
CA ALA A 126 -3.85 10.93 -4.84
C ALA A 126 -4.14 9.87 -3.77
N VAL A 127 -3.17 8.99 -3.50
CA VAL A 127 -3.30 7.96 -2.45
C VAL A 127 -3.33 8.59 -1.06
N ALA A 128 -2.51 9.60 -0.78
CA ALA A 128 -2.52 10.31 0.51
C ALA A 128 -3.80 11.12 0.75
N ALA A 129 -4.46 11.59 -0.31
CA ALA A 129 -5.74 12.29 -0.23
C ALA A 129 -6.91 11.33 0.09
N ALA A 130 -6.92 10.14 -0.53
CA ALA A 130 -7.93 9.12 -0.26
C ALA A 130 -7.68 8.39 1.08
N TYR A 131 -6.41 8.15 1.43
CA TYR A 131 -6.01 7.37 2.60
C TYR A 131 -4.93 8.11 3.41
N PRO A 132 -5.31 9.11 4.23
CA PRO A 132 -4.35 9.94 4.96
C PRO A 132 -3.41 9.17 5.91
N SER A 133 -3.85 7.99 6.38
CA SER A 133 -3.12 7.11 7.29
C SER A 133 -2.28 6.03 6.58
N ALA A 134 -2.35 5.93 5.25
CA ALA A 134 -1.53 4.99 4.49
C ALA A 134 -0.10 5.52 4.32
N ARG A 135 0.90 4.67 4.57
CA ARG A 135 2.32 4.98 4.31
C ARG A 135 2.70 4.46 2.94
N LEU A 136 3.42 5.29 2.20
CA LEU A 136 3.91 4.97 0.86
C LEU A 136 5.43 4.84 0.88
N GLU A 137 5.91 3.65 0.54
CA GLU A 137 7.34 3.32 0.48
C GLU A 137 7.71 2.92 -0.95
N GLU A 138 8.76 3.53 -1.51
CA GLU A 138 9.34 3.05 -2.76
C GLU A 138 10.15 1.79 -2.48
N VAL A 139 9.86 0.73 -3.21
CA VAL A 139 10.50 -0.58 -3.01
C VAL A 139 11.15 -1.04 -4.30
N THR A 140 12.02 -2.04 -4.21
CA THR A 140 12.50 -2.77 -5.39
C THR A 140 11.40 -3.68 -5.94
N GLU A 141 11.52 -4.08 -7.20
CA GLU A 141 10.55 -4.96 -7.85
C GLU A 141 10.33 -6.26 -7.05
N HIS A 142 9.06 -6.65 -6.92
CA HIS A 142 8.65 -7.85 -6.20
C HIS A 142 8.32 -8.96 -7.20
N SER A 143 8.70 -10.19 -6.86
CA SER A 143 8.33 -11.39 -7.64
C SER A 143 7.16 -12.10 -6.99
N VAL A 144 6.23 -12.55 -7.82
CA VAL A 144 5.11 -13.43 -7.46
C VAL A 144 5.32 -14.86 -7.95
N PHE A 145 6.48 -15.16 -8.54
CA PHE A 145 6.74 -16.46 -9.18
C PHE A 145 7.41 -17.42 -8.20
N SER A 146 6.82 -18.60 -8.01
CA SER A 146 7.40 -19.66 -7.17
C SER A 146 8.72 -20.14 -7.78
N LYS A 147 9.76 -20.21 -6.93
CA LYS A 147 11.09 -20.72 -7.31
C LYS A 147 11.05 -22.21 -7.69
N VAL A 148 10.09 -22.96 -7.14
CA VAL A 148 9.92 -24.40 -7.34
C VAL A 148 9.05 -24.67 -8.56
N GLY A 149 7.86 -24.06 -8.61
CA GLY A 149 6.91 -24.27 -9.70
C GLY A 149 7.34 -23.69 -11.03
N LYS A 150 8.17 -22.62 -11.01
CA LYS A 150 8.64 -21.89 -12.19
C LYS A 150 7.49 -21.64 -13.18
N MET A 151 7.74 -21.79 -14.48
CA MET A 151 6.73 -21.57 -15.52
C MET A 151 5.66 -22.68 -15.54
N SER A 152 6.01 -23.92 -15.24
CA SER A 152 5.08 -25.06 -15.24
C SER A 152 3.99 -24.98 -14.17
N GLY A 153 4.25 -24.28 -13.05
CA GLY A 153 3.29 -24.02 -11.99
C GLY A 153 2.54 -22.70 -12.14
N THR A 154 2.83 -21.93 -13.19
CA THR A 154 2.25 -20.60 -13.42
C THR A 154 1.05 -20.67 -14.35
N ILE A 155 -0.06 -20.05 -13.96
CA ILE A 155 -1.27 -19.94 -14.75
C ILE A 155 -1.88 -18.56 -14.55
N GLY A 156 -2.59 -18.05 -15.56
CA GLY A 156 -3.26 -16.77 -15.43
C GLY A 156 -3.94 -16.34 -16.71
N GLY A 157 -4.39 -15.10 -16.72
CA GLY A 157 -5.15 -14.55 -17.83
C GLY A 157 -5.64 -13.14 -17.53
N GLU A 158 -6.55 -12.68 -18.37
CA GLU A 158 -7.03 -11.30 -18.35
C GLU A 158 -8.55 -11.28 -18.30
N PHE A 159 -9.11 -10.32 -17.55
CA PHE A 159 -10.54 -10.06 -17.54
C PHE A 159 -10.90 -9.00 -18.58
N THR A 160 -12.00 -9.24 -19.29
CA THR A 160 -12.59 -8.32 -20.26
C THR A 160 -14.07 -8.12 -19.95
N LEU A 161 -14.65 -6.99 -20.36
CA LEU A 161 -16.09 -6.78 -20.17
C LEU A 161 -16.93 -7.75 -21.01
N LYS A 162 -18.06 -8.22 -20.46
CA LYS A 162 -19.01 -9.11 -21.14
C LYS A 162 -19.81 -8.39 -22.22
N LYS A 163 -20.19 -7.14 -21.96
CA LYS A 163 -20.96 -6.26 -22.86
C LYS A 163 -20.17 -4.99 -23.18
N HIS A 164 -20.70 -4.17 -24.09
CA HIS A 164 -20.11 -2.88 -24.44
C HIS A 164 -19.89 -2.01 -23.20
N TYR A 165 -18.78 -1.27 -23.13
CA TYR A 165 -18.37 -0.49 -21.96
C TYR A 165 -19.36 0.60 -21.53
N SER A 166 -20.32 0.99 -22.39
CA SER A 166 -21.37 1.94 -22.02
C SER A 166 -22.23 1.43 -20.85
N TYR A 167 -22.40 0.12 -20.73
CA TYR A 167 -23.12 -0.48 -19.62
C TYR A 167 -22.21 -0.57 -18.38
N PRO A 168 -22.67 -0.12 -17.20
CA PRO A 168 -21.87 -0.20 -15.98
C PRO A 168 -21.76 -1.63 -15.42
N ILE A 169 -20.73 -1.89 -14.63
CA ILE A 169 -20.64 -3.07 -13.76
C ILE A 169 -21.44 -2.86 -12.47
N ALA A 170 -21.63 -3.90 -11.65
CA ALA A 170 -22.21 -3.72 -10.32
C ALA A 170 -21.27 -2.87 -9.45
N THR A 171 -21.79 -1.79 -8.87
CA THR A 171 -21.01 -0.86 -8.03
C THR A 171 -21.35 -1.03 -6.54
N TYR A 172 -20.50 -0.46 -5.68
CA TYR A 172 -20.79 -0.41 -4.25
C TYR A 172 -22.04 0.43 -3.92
N MET A 173 -22.38 1.41 -4.75
CA MET A 173 -23.57 2.26 -4.55
C MET A 173 -24.87 1.44 -4.68
N GLU A 174 -24.90 0.47 -5.60
CA GLU A 174 -26.05 -0.42 -5.81
C GLU A 174 -26.08 -1.56 -4.78
N SER A 175 -24.94 -2.22 -4.57
CA SER A 175 -24.87 -3.42 -3.72
C SER A 175 -24.81 -3.11 -2.21
N LYS A 176 -24.41 -1.89 -1.82
CA LYS A 176 -24.10 -1.48 -0.43
C LYS A 176 -23.18 -2.45 0.30
N ARG A 177 -22.35 -3.17 -0.45
CA ARG A 177 -21.45 -4.22 0.05
C ARG A 177 -20.11 -4.08 -0.63
N ASP A 178 -19.06 -4.38 0.12
CA ASP A 178 -17.70 -4.41 -0.41
C ASP A 178 -17.41 -5.77 -1.07
N ALA A 179 -17.51 -5.80 -2.40
CA ALA A 179 -17.19 -6.97 -3.21
C ALA A 179 -15.69 -7.31 -3.21
N SER A 180 -14.80 -6.35 -2.92
CA SER A 180 -13.34 -6.60 -2.84
C SER A 180 -12.98 -7.52 -1.67
N ARG A 181 -13.82 -7.64 -0.64
CA ARG A 181 -13.61 -8.58 0.47
C ARG A 181 -13.57 -10.04 0.01
N ALA A 182 -14.39 -10.39 -0.98
CA ALA A 182 -14.36 -11.72 -1.56
C ALA A 182 -13.08 -11.96 -2.36
N LEU A 183 -12.60 -10.95 -3.08
CA LEU A 183 -11.29 -11.01 -3.74
C LEU A 183 -10.17 -11.19 -2.71
N LEU A 184 -10.19 -10.41 -1.64
CA LEU A 184 -9.19 -10.52 -0.57
C LEU A 184 -9.20 -11.91 0.04
N ASN A 185 -10.37 -12.47 0.38
CA ASN A 185 -10.47 -13.84 0.90
C ASN A 185 -9.95 -14.89 -0.09
N ALA A 186 -10.23 -14.73 -1.39
CA ALA A 186 -9.73 -15.63 -2.42
C ALA A 186 -8.19 -15.55 -2.56
N ILE A 187 -7.62 -14.36 -2.40
CA ILE A 187 -6.17 -14.11 -2.46
C ILE A 187 -5.47 -14.59 -1.17
N SER A 188 -6.06 -14.37 0.00
CA SER A 188 -5.53 -14.82 1.30
C SER A 188 -5.51 -16.34 1.44
N ALA A 189 -6.24 -17.08 0.60
CA ALA A 189 -6.14 -18.54 0.54
C ALA A 189 -4.79 -19.05 -0.03
N ALA A 190 -3.90 -18.16 -0.46
CA ALA A 190 -2.52 -18.47 -0.85
C ALA A 190 -1.70 -18.99 0.34
N GLY A 191 -1.00 -20.11 0.15
CA GLY A 191 -0.01 -20.59 1.10
C GLY A 191 1.31 -19.81 1.01
N ARG A 192 2.29 -20.18 1.84
CA ARG A 192 3.63 -19.57 1.82
C ARG A 192 4.38 -19.76 0.50
N GLU A 193 4.12 -20.88 -0.17
CA GLU A 193 4.74 -21.28 -1.43
C GLU A 193 3.94 -20.82 -2.68
N ASP A 194 2.79 -20.18 -2.46
CA ASP A 194 1.95 -19.65 -3.53
C ASP A 194 2.24 -18.17 -3.72
N GLY A 195 2.31 -17.74 -4.98
CA GLY A 195 2.37 -16.35 -5.37
C GLY A 195 1.16 -15.98 -6.22
N ILE A 196 0.48 -14.90 -5.87
CA ILE A 196 -0.65 -14.36 -6.63
C ILE A 196 -0.34 -12.90 -6.94
N GLY A 197 -0.51 -12.50 -8.18
CA GLY A 197 -0.51 -11.10 -8.61
C GLY A 197 -1.82 -10.78 -9.31
N LEU A 198 -2.65 -9.94 -8.69
CA LEU A 198 -3.82 -9.33 -9.32
C LEU A 198 -3.47 -7.88 -9.68
N GLN A 199 -3.56 -7.56 -10.96
CA GLN A 199 -3.06 -6.34 -11.54
C GLN A 199 -4.18 -5.56 -12.22
N PHE A 200 -4.38 -4.31 -11.81
CA PHE A 200 -5.33 -3.37 -12.39
C PHE A 200 -4.55 -2.27 -13.12
N LEU A 201 -4.28 -2.47 -14.42
CA LEU A 201 -3.66 -1.43 -15.23
C LEU A 201 -4.71 -0.44 -15.68
N ILE A 202 -4.45 0.85 -15.41
CA ILE A 202 -5.38 1.92 -15.74
C ILE A 202 -4.68 3.06 -16.47
N ARG A 203 -5.42 3.73 -17.34
CA ARG A 203 -5.05 5.04 -17.91
C ARG A 203 -6.30 5.86 -18.19
N PRO A 204 -6.26 7.20 -18.05
CA PRO A 204 -7.41 8.04 -18.36
C PRO A 204 -7.93 7.79 -19.78
N ALA A 205 -9.24 7.53 -19.91
CA ALA A 205 -9.86 7.31 -21.21
C ALA A 205 -9.92 8.62 -22.01
N ARG A 206 -9.95 8.52 -23.34
CA ARG A 206 -10.05 9.70 -24.21
C ARG A 206 -11.47 10.28 -24.20
N ASP A 207 -11.60 11.60 -24.25
CA ASP A 207 -12.86 12.38 -24.24
C ASP A 207 -14.00 11.88 -25.17
N ASN A 208 -13.72 11.01 -26.14
CA ASN A 208 -14.73 10.42 -27.02
C ASN A 208 -15.55 9.30 -26.37
N TRP A 209 -15.06 8.64 -25.31
CA TRP A 209 -15.76 7.48 -24.73
C TRP A 209 -17.14 7.87 -24.18
N SER A 210 -17.23 9.03 -23.52
CA SER A 210 -18.48 9.56 -22.96
C SER A 210 -19.47 9.91 -24.06
N LYS A 211 -18.99 10.52 -25.17
CA LYS A 211 -19.82 10.80 -26.35
C LYS A 211 -20.41 9.52 -26.95
N VAL A 212 -19.63 8.44 -27.03
CA VAL A 212 -20.11 7.15 -27.51
C VAL A 212 -21.17 6.58 -26.57
N ALA A 213 -20.95 6.65 -25.26
CA ALA A 213 -21.92 6.20 -24.26
C ALA A 213 -23.24 7.00 -24.32
N VAL A 214 -23.17 8.34 -24.38
CA VAL A 214 -24.34 9.22 -24.56
C VAL A 214 -25.07 8.89 -25.87
N SER A 215 -24.34 8.73 -26.98
CA SER A 215 -24.95 8.37 -28.26
C SER A 215 -25.64 6.99 -28.23
N MET A 216 -25.16 6.07 -27.40
CA MET A 216 -25.80 4.77 -27.20
C MET A 216 -27.10 4.92 -26.41
N ALA A 217 -27.12 5.76 -25.37
CA ALA A 217 -28.34 6.10 -24.65
C ALA A 217 -29.37 6.78 -25.58
N GLU A 218 -28.95 7.76 -26.39
CA GLU A 218 -29.83 8.42 -27.36
C GLU A 218 -30.37 7.44 -28.43
N LYS A 219 -29.56 6.49 -28.88
CA LYS A 219 -30.01 5.44 -29.82
C LYS A 219 -31.10 4.57 -29.20
N ILE A 220 -30.98 4.20 -27.93
CA ILE A 220 -32.01 3.43 -27.22
C ILE A 220 -33.34 4.22 -27.22
N ILE A 221 -33.28 5.53 -26.97
CA ILE A 221 -34.45 6.43 -27.01
C ILE A 221 -35.05 6.49 -28.42
N LYS A 222 -34.22 6.75 -29.44
CA LYS A 222 -34.65 6.95 -30.84
C LYS A 222 -35.13 5.66 -31.51
N ASP A 223 -34.48 4.53 -31.27
CA ASP A 223 -34.87 3.24 -31.84
C ASP A 223 -36.27 2.83 -31.36
N LYS A 224 -36.60 3.15 -30.10
CA LYS A 224 -37.92 2.92 -29.53
C LYS A 224 -38.99 3.86 -30.11
N GLN A 225 -38.67 5.16 -30.23
CA GLN A 225 -39.55 6.14 -30.87
C GLN A 225 -39.85 5.80 -32.33
N ASN A 226 -38.87 5.26 -33.05
CA ASN A 226 -39.01 4.85 -34.45
C ASN A 226 -39.61 3.45 -34.63
N GLY A 227 -40.09 2.80 -33.56
CA GLY A 227 -40.73 1.49 -33.63
C GLY A 227 -39.81 0.35 -34.08
N LYS A 228 -38.49 0.54 -34.07
CA LYS A 228 -37.54 -0.55 -34.33
C LYS A 228 -37.43 -1.40 -33.07
N LYS A 229 -37.64 -2.71 -33.21
CA LYS A 229 -37.41 -3.66 -32.11
C LYS A 229 -35.97 -3.47 -31.62
N SER A 230 -35.83 -3.18 -30.32
CA SER A 230 -34.54 -3.05 -29.64
C SER A 230 -33.64 -4.26 -29.96
N PRO A 231 -32.34 -4.07 -30.24
CA PRO A 231 -31.41 -5.19 -30.48
C PRO A 231 -31.22 -6.09 -29.26
N LEU A 232 -31.76 -5.71 -28.10
CA LEU A 232 -31.72 -6.50 -26.87
C LEU A 232 -32.50 -7.83 -26.97
N GLY A 233 -33.44 -7.96 -27.91
CA GLY A 233 -34.25 -9.17 -28.12
C GLY A 233 -33.74 -10.13 -29.21
N SER A 234 -32.72 -9.74 -29.99
CA SER A 234 -32.33 -10.47 -31.22
C SER A 234 -31.36 -11.65 -30.98
N PHE A 235 -30.99 -11.96 -29.73
CA PHE A 235 -29.98 -12.99 -29.43
C PHE A 235 -30.53 -14.40 -29.15
N PHE A 236 -31.85 -14.63 -29.23
CA PHE A 236 -32.46 -15.88 -28.76
C PHE A 236 -33.35 -16.66 -29.74
N SER A 237 -33.35 -16.39 -31.06
CA SER A 237 -34.11 -17.23 -32.00
C SER A 237 -33.38 -17.47 -33.33
N PRO A 238 -32.84 -18.68 -33.58
CA PRO A 238 -32.34 -19.10 -34.89
C PRO A 238 -33.43 -19.11 -35.97
N ASN A 239 -34.71 -19.20 -35.58
CA ASN A 239 -35.83 -19.36 -36.51
C ASN A 239 -36.23 -18.04 -37.20
N GLU A 240 -35.97 -16.87 -36.60
CA GLU A 240 -36.31 -15.58 -37.21
C GLU A 240 -35.29 -15.14 -38.28
N LEU A 241 -34.05 -15.63 -38.20
CA LEU A 241 -33.01 -15.41 -39.23
C LEU A 241 -33.33 -16.15 -40.54
N MET A 242 -34.06 -17.27 -40.46
CA MET A 242 -34.39 -18.11 -41.60
C MET A 242 -35.60 -17.57 -42.39
N GLU A 243 -36.53 -16.87 -41.73
CA GLU A 243 -37.65 -16.18 -42.39
C GLU A 243 -37.24 -14.92 -43.17
N ALA A 244 -36.17 -14.24 -42.72
CA ALA A 244 -35.65 -13.04 -43.38
C ALA A 244 -34.96 -13.33 -44.74
N LEU A 245 -34.56 -14.58 -44.97
CA LEU A 245 -33.92 -15.03 -46.21
C LEU A 245 -34.91 -15.48 -47.30
N TRP A 246 -36.21 -15.60 -46.98
CA TRP A 246 -37.20 -16.21 -47.89
C TRP A 246 -38.21 -15.26 -48.53
N LYS A 247 -38.09 -13.93 -48.33
CA LYS A 247 -38.99 -12.97 -49.00
C LYS A 247 -38.38 -12.46 -50.32
N PRO A 248 -39.01 -12.70 -51.48
CA PRO A 248 -38.56 -12.15 -52.75
C PRO A 248 -38.89 -10.65 -52.84
N PRO A 249 -38.11 -9.87 -53.60
CA PRO A 249 -38.36 -8.45 -53.78
C PRO A 249 -39.46 -8.24 -54.82
N THR A 250 -40.66 -7.90 -54.39
CA THR A 250 -41.69 -7.36 -55.27
C THR A 250 -42.06 -5.96 -54.79
N GLY A 251 -41.76 -4.97 -55.63
CA GLY A 251 -42.27 -3.62 -55.46
C GLY A 251 -43.66 -3.48 -56.08
N SER A 252 -44.57 -2.83 -55.37
CA SER A 252 -45.53 -1.86 -55.91
C SER A 252 -46.46 -1.31 -54.80
N THR A 253 -46.44 0.02 -54.69
CA THR A 253 -47.53 0.99 -54.48
C THR A 253 -48.59 0.85 -53.36
N ASP A 254 -48.71 1.99 -52.67
CA ASP A 254 -49.88 2.63 -52.05
C ASP A 254 -50.67 1.93 -50.93
N GLY A 255 -50.66 2.62 -49.79
CA GLY A 255 -51.43 2.28 -48.60
C GLY A 255 -51.26 3.33 -47.50
N ASN A 256 -51.86 4.50 -47.74
CA ASN A 256 -52.21 5.56 -46.79
C ASN A 256 -52.20 5.12 -45.31
N LYS A 257 -51.29 5.70 -44.49
CA LYS A 257 -51.39 5.72 -43.02
C LYS A 257 -51.03 7.12 -42.52
N GLY A 258 -52.02 7.75 -41.87
CA GLY A 258 -51.97 9.14 -41.41
C GLY A 258 -50.92 9.40 -40.31
N PRO A 259 -50.71 10.68 -39.96
CA PRO A 259 -49.69 11.12 -39.02
C PRO A 259 -50.18 10.83 -37.59
N GLY A 260 -49.79 9.69 -37.06
CA GLY A 260 -49.87 9.37 -35.64
C GLY A 260 -48.50 8.96 -35.16
N GLU A 261 -47.63 9.94 -34.86
CA GLU A 261 -46.44 9.70 -34.06
C GLU A 261 -46.89 9.35 -32.62
N GLU A 262 -47.28 8.09 -32.42
CA GLU A 262 -47.34 7.52 -31.07
C GLU A 262 -45.91 7.46 -30.53
N ASN A 263 -45.51 8.50 -29.81
CA ASN A 263 -44.33 8.49 -28.96
C ASN A 263 -44.46 7.37 -27.93
N LYS A 264 -44.04 6.15 -28.29
CA LYS A 264 -43.94 5.02 -27.38
C LYS A 264 -42.94 5.38 -26.28
N GLN A 265 -43.46 5.66 -25.08
CA GLN A 265 -42.67 5.94 -23.90
C GLN A 265 -41.75 4.75 -23.58
N LEU A 266 -40.58 5.03 -23.01
CA LEU A 266 -39.63 3.99 -22.61
C LEU A 266 -40.26 3.11 -21.53
N ASN A 267 -40.03 1.80 -21.62
CA ASN A 267 -40.40 0.90 -20.54
C ASN A 267 -39.45 1.15 -19.34
N ALA A 268 -39.88 0.84 -18.10
CA ALA A 268 -39.09 1.09 -16.89
C ALA A 268 -37.64 0.53 -16.94
N VAL A 269 -37.44 -0.63 -17.58
CA VAL A 269 -36.11 -1.24 -17.77
C VAL A 269 -35.24 -0.46 -18.76
N GLU A 270 -35.84 0.04 -19.85
CA GLU A 270 -35.12 0.83 -20.85
C GLU A 270 -34.75 2.20 -20.26
N GLN A 271 -35.66 2.79 -19.50
CA GLN A 271 -35.40 4.03 -18.77
C GLN A 271 -34.26 3.86 -17.75
N ALA A 272 -34.32 2.83 -16.90
CA ALA A 272 -33.24 2.52 -15.95
C ALA A 272 -31.89 2.27 -16.65
N THR A 273 -31.92 1.69 -17.86
CA THR A 273 -30.70 1.48 -18.66
C THR A 273 -30.12 2.79 -19.19
N VAL A 274 -30.97 3.69 -19.69
CA VAL A 274 -30.55 5.02 -20.15
C VAL A 274 -29.98 5.82 -18.98
N GLU A 275 -30.66 5.81 -17.84
CA GLU A 275 -30.21 6.48 -16.62
C GLU A 275 -28.86 5.93 -16.13
N ALA A 276 -28.69 4.60 -16.11
CA ALA A 276 -27.42 3.97 -15.71
C ALA A 276 -26.25 4.32 -16.65
N ILE A 277 -26.49 4.38 -17.97
CA ILE A 277 -25.48 4.81 -18.95
C ILE A 277 -25.13 6.29 -18.73
N GLN A 278 -26.14 7.15 -18.53
CA GLN A 278 -25.93 8.58 -18.29
C GLN A 278 -25.17 8.82 -16.98
N GLU A 279 -25.53 8.12 -15.90
CA GLU A 279 -24.85 8.18 -14.61
C GLU A 279 -23.37 7.79 -14.75
N LYS A 280 -23.08 6.71 -15.50
CA LYS A 280 -21.71 6.29 -15.77
C LYS A 280 -20.85 7.41 -16.38
N THR A 281 -21.43 8.24 -17.25
CA THR A 281 -20.72 9.34 -17.93
C THR A 281 -20.47 10.57 -17.07
N ARG A 282 -21.08 10.68 -15.88
CA ARG A 282 -20.85 11.80 -14.96
C ARG A 282 -19.46 11.80 -14.34
N TYR A 283 -18.83 10.63 -14.29
CA TYR A 283 -17.54 10.43 -13.67
C TYR A 283 -16.43 10.23 -14.70
N PRO A 284 -15.16 10.59 -14.37
CA PRO A 284 -14.03 10.35 -15.26
C PRO A 284 -13.88 8.86 -15.61
N GLY A 285 -13.66 8.58 -16.90
CA GLY A 285 -13.49 7.23 -17.43
C GLY A 285 -12.03 6.84 -17.58
N TYR A 286 -11.78 5.54 -17.48
CA TYR A 286 -10.47 4.91 -17.56
C TYR A 286 -10.53 3.73 -18.50
N GLU A 287 -9.51 3.59 -19.36
CA GLU A 287 -9.24 2.33 -20.04
C GLU A 287 -8.55 1.40 -19.04
N VAL A 288 -9.07 0.18 -18.90
CA VAL A 288 -8.67 -0.77 -17.85
C VAL A 288 -8.27 -2.12 -18.44
N LEU A 289 -7.18 -2.69 -17.93
CA LEU A 289 -6.81 -4.08 -18.16
C LEU A 289 -6.62 -4.73 -16.79
N VAL A 290 -7.42 -5.75 -16.49
CA VAL A 290 -7.29 -6.53 -15.26
C VAL A 290 -6.64 -7.85 -15.60
N ARG A 291 -5.50 -8.14 -14.98
CA ARG A 291 -4.71 -9.35 -15.21
C ARG A 291 -4.50 -10.09 -13.89
N VAL A 292 -4.58 -11.40 -13.93
CA VAL A 292 -4.24 -12.25 -12.78
C VAL A 292 -3.18 -13.27 -13.19
N VAL A 293 -2.18 -13.42 -12.33
CA VAL A 293 -1.13 -14.43 -12.43
C VAL A 293 -1.08 -15.17 -11.11
N VAL A 294 -1.07 -16.50 -11.17
CA VAL A 294 -0.92 -17.39 -10.02
C VAL A 294 0.24 -18.31 -10.30
N SER A 295 1.18 -18.40 -9.37
CA SER A 295 2.33 -19.29 -9.45
C SER A 295 2.40 -20.13 -8.17
N SER A 296 2.28 -21.44 -8.31
CA SER A 296 2.31 -22.39 -7.19
C SER A 296 3.29 -23.52 -7.49
N ASN A 297 3.60 -24.35 -6.49
CA ASN A 297 4.48 -25.51 -6.67
C ASN A 297 3.93 -26.57 -7.63
N THR A 298 2.60 -26.63 -7.83
CA THR A 298 1.94 -27.56 -8.77
C THR A 298 0.88 -26.86 -9.61
N ALA A 299 0.68 -27.34 -10.84
CA ALA A 299 -0.34 -26.81 -11.75
C ALA A 299 -1.78 -26.98 -11.23
N ALA A 300 -2.06 -28.09 -10.52
CA ALA A 300 -3.38 -28.32 -9.93
C ALA A 300 -3.70 -27.29 -8.84
N ARG A 301 -2.71 -26.94 -8.01
CA ARG A 301 -2.86 -25.91 -6.97
C ARG A 301 -3.11 -24.54 -7.59
N SER A 302 -2.32 -24.14 -8.58
CA SER A 302 -2.46 -22.83 -9.23
C SER A 302 -3.79 -22.70 -9.97
N GLN A 303 -4.29 -23.78 -10.59
CA GLN A 303 -5.65 -23.83 -11.16
C GLN A 303 -6.74 -23.64 -10.10
N GLY A 304 -6.62 -24.28 -8.94
CA GLY A 304 -7.59 -24.13 -7.85
C GLY A 304 -7.66 -22.70 -7.32
N VAL A 305 -6.50 -22.10 -7.06
CA VAL A 305 -6.40 -20.70 -6.61
C VAL A 305 -6.95 -19.74 -7.67
N LEU A 306 -6.59 -19.92 -8.95
CA LEU A 306 -7.10 -19.08 -10.03
C LEU A 306 -8.63 -19.15 -10.12
N LYS A 307 -9.23 -20.35 -10.01
CA LYS A 307 -10.69 -20.52 -10.03
C LYS A 307 -11.38 -19.75 -8.90
N ASN A 308 -10.79 -19.73 -7.70
CA ASN A 308 -11.34 -18.97 -6.58
C ASN A 308 -11.36 -17.46 -6.85
N ILE A 309 -10.27 -16.93 -7.44
CA ILE A 309 -10.20 -15.52 -7.83
C ILE A 309 -11.23 -15.20 -8.91
N VAL A 310 -11.32 -16.03 -9.96
CA VAL A 310 -12.30 -15.85 -11.04
C VAL A 310 -13.73 -15.90 -10.51
N ALA A 311 -14.03 -16.79 -9.56
CA ALA A 311 -15.34 -16.87 -8.93
C ALA A 311 -15.66 -15.62 -8.09
N ALA A 312 -14.68 -15.05 -7.38
CA ALA A 312 -14.87 -13.81 -6.62
C ALA A 312 -15.20 -12.60 -7.52
N PHE A 313 -14.74 -12.59 -8.78
CA PHE A 313 -15.10 -11.55 -9.75
C PHE A 313 -16.59 -11.52 -10.13
N ALA A 314 -17.34 -12.60 -9.88
CA ALA A 314 -18.77 -12.65 -10.14
C ALA A 314 -19.57 -11.63 -9.31
N LEU A 315 -19.02 -11.15 -8.18
CA LEU A 315 -19.66 -10.11 -7.36
C LEU A 315 -19.68 -8.72 -8.02
N PHE A 316 -18.87 -8.51 -9.06
CA PHE A 316 -18.88 -7.27 -9.85
C PHE A 316 -19.82 -7.36 -11.05
N ASP A 317 -20.45 -8.52 -11.28
CA ASP A 317 -21.39 -8.69 -12.39
C ASP A 317 -22.76 -8.13 -12.01
N SER A 318 -23.23 -7.14 -12.78
CA SER A 318 -24.62 -6.71 -12.71
C SER A 318 -25.50 -7.71 -13.49
N PRO A 319 -26.61 -8.21 -12.92
CA PRO A 319 -27.54 -9.09 -13.63
C PRO A 319 -28.09 -8.46 -14.92
N THR A 320 -28.30 -7.15 -14.90
CA THR A 320 -28.93 -6.41 -16.02
C THR A 320 -27.88 -5.80 -16.95
N PHE A 321 -26.80 -5.26 -16.38
CA PHE A 321 -25.81 -4.47 -17.12
C PHE A 321 -24.58 -5.30 -17.51
N ASN A 322 -23.40 -4.88 -17.09
CA ASN A 322 -22.12 -5.46 -17.50
C ASN A 322 -21.47 -6.28 -16.37
N GLY A 323 -20.42 -6.99 -16.72
CA GLY A 323 -19.65 -7.82 -15.82
C GLY A 323 -18.35 -8.27 -16.49
N PHE A 324 -17.60 -9.15 -15.82
CA PHE A 324 -16.29 -9.60 -16.27
C PHE A 324 -16.29 -11.02 -16.80
N LYS A 325 -15.69 -11.20 -17.97
CA LYS A 325 -15.35 -12.50 -18.54
C LYS A 325 -13.86 -12.72 -18.37
N PHE A 326 -13.48 -13.88 -17.83
CA PHE A 326 -12.08 -14.28 -17.74
C PHE A 326 -11.62 -15.01 -19.00
N ASN A 327 -10.51 -14.56 -19.59
CA ASN A 327 -9.86 -15.21 -20.72
C ASN A 327 -8.52 -15.79 -20.25
N LEU A 328 -8.44 -17.12 -20.21
CA LEU A 328 -7.22 -17.83 -19.85
C LEU A 328 -6.14 -17.62 -20.91
N SER A 329 -4.91 -17.28 -20.49
CA SER A 329 -3.80 -17.14 -21.44
C SER A 329 -3.35 -18.51 -21.94
N LYS A 330 -3.09 -18.59 -23.25
CA LYS A 330 -2.45 -19.76 -23.87
C LYS A 330 -0.92 -19.68 -23.83
N ASN A 331 -0.37 -18.47 -23.78
CA ASN A 331 1.06 -18.22 -23.74
C ASN A 331 1.43 -17.66 -22.36
N ILE A 332 2.01 -18.52 -21.52
CA ILE A 332 2.39 -18.15 -20.14
C ILE A 332 3.64 -17.26 -20.16
N GLU A 333 4.56 -17.43 -21.10
CA GLU A 333 5.76 -16.59 -21.22
C GLU A 333 5.41 -15.14 -21.54
N GLU A 334 4.51 -14.94 -22.50
CA GLU A 334 4.01 -13.61 -22.85
C GLU A 334 3.21 -12.98 -21.70
N LEU A 335 2.39 -13.78 -21.00
CA LEU A 335 1.64 -13.32 -19.82
C LEU A 335 2.59 -12.88 -18.70
N THR A 336 3.60 -13.70 -18.38
CA THR A 336 4.61 -13.41 -17.36
C THR A 336 5.41 -12.16 -17.71
N SER A 337 5.87 -12.04 -18.95
CA SER A 337 6.60 -10.86 -19.42
C SER A 337 5.71 -9.61 -19.36
N SER A 338 4.46 -9.72 -19.79
CA SER A 338 3.50 -8.62 -19.73
C SER A 338 3.14 -8.21 -18.31
N PHE A 339 3.11 -9.16 -17.37
CA PHE A 339 2.91 -8.90 -15.95
C PHE A 339 4.11 -8.14 -15.35
N ILE A 340 5.34 -8.65 -15.55
CA ILE A 340 6.58 -8.04 -15.05
C ILE A 340 6.78 -6.63 -15.61
N PHE A 341 6.63 -6.42 -16.93
CA PHE A 341 6.81 -5.08 -17.50
C PHE A 341 5.54 -4.22 -17.46
N ARG A 342 4.47 -4.71 -16.84
CA ARG A 342 3.16 -4.06 -16.79
C ARG A 342 2.70 -3.58 -18.17
N PHE A 343 2.78 -4.43 -19.18
CA PHE A 343 2.35 -4.07 -20.54
C PHE A 343 0.85 -3.85 -20.62
N PHE A 344 0.48 -2.66 -21.12
CA PHE A 344 -0.88 -2.28 -21.45
C PHE A 344 -0.96 -1.85 -22.92
N PRO A 345 -1.36 -2.76 -23.82
CA PRO A 345 -1.51 -2.44 -25.24
C PRO A 345 -2.44 -1.25 -25.48
N GLN A 346 -2.08 -0.39 -26.44
CA GLN A 346 -2.86 0.82 -26.76
C GLN A 346 -4.10 0.51 -27.61
N GLN A 347 -4.25 -0.75 -28.04
CA GLN A 347 -5.37 -1.30 -28.78
C GLN A 347 -6.50 -1.71 -27.85
N VAL A 348 -6.21 -2.04 -26.59
CA VAL A 348 -7.21 -2.37 -25.58
C VAL A 348 -7.88 -1.07 -25.13
N ASN A 349 -8.97 -0.73 -25.81
CA ASN A 349 -9.77 0.48 -25.59
C ASN A 349 -11.27 0.19 -25.40
N GLN A 350 -11.64 -1.10 -25.31
CA GLN A 350 -13.02 -1.54 -25.16
C GLN A 350 -13.41 -1.83 -23.70
N ASN A 351 -12.44 -1.86 -22.80
CA ASN A 351 -12.66 -2.01 -21.37
C ASN A 351 -12.59 -0.62 -20.73
N ILE A 352 -13.74 0.03 -20.57
CA ILE A 352 -13.81 1.36 -19.96
C ILE A 352 -14.66 1.31 -18.69
N LEU A 353 -14.05 1.74 -17.59
CA LEU A 353 -14.67 1.87 -16.27
C LEU A 353 -14.54 3.31 -15.79
N ASN A 354 -15.54 3.83 -15.10
CA ASN A 354 -15.45 5.15 -14.47
C ASN A 354 -14.79 5.07 -13.09
N SER A 355 -14.59 6.22 -12.43
CA SER A 355 -13.96 6.27 -11.11
C SER A 355 -14.73 5.52 -10.01
N VAL A 356 -16.06 5.42 -10.10
CA VAL A 356 -16.91 4.67 -9.13
C VAL A 356 -16.75 3.16 -9.32
N GLU A 357 -16.76 2.70 -10.57
CA GLU A 357 -16.54 1.30 -10.92
C GLU A 357 -15.11 0.85 -10.54
N LEU A 358 -14.11 1.71 -10.78
CA LEU A 358 -12.73 1.45 -10.35
C LEU A 358 -12.58 1.44 -8.83
N ALA A 359 -13.23 2.35 -8.11
CA ALA A 359 -13.27 2.34 -6.66
C ALA A 359 -13.87 1.04 -6.12
N THR A 360 -14.88 0.49 -6.81
CA THR A 360 -15.47 -0.81 -6.43
C THR A 360 -14.48 -1.97 -6.61
N LEU A 361 -13.61 -1.91 -7.63
CA LEU A 361 -12.64 -2.97 -7.93
C LEU A 361 -11.39 -2.91 -7.06
N PHE A 362 -10.85 -1.72 -6.85
CA PHE A 362 -9.65 -1.50 -6.07
C PHE A 362 -9.78 -0.28 -5.16
N HIS A 363 -9.77 -0.58 -3.86
CA HIS A 363 -9.65 0.34 -2.74
C HIS A 363 -8.86 -0.36 -1.63
N LEU A 364 -8.35 0.43 -0.68
CA LEU A 364 -7.74 -0.16 0.51
C LEU A 364 -8.84 -0.66 1.45
N PRO A 365 -8.73 -1.90 1.98
CA PRO A 365 -9.75 -2.49 2.81
C PRO A 365 -9.90 -1.73 4.13
N ASP A 366 -11.14 -1.61 4.60
CA ASP A 366 -11.44 -0.99 5.89
C ASP A 366 -10.87 -1.79 7.07
N GLN A 367 -10.49 -1.10 8.13
CA GLN A 367 -9.80 -1.65 9.31
C GLN A 367 -10.60 -2.78 9.98
N ASN A 368 -11.93 -2.64 10.00
CA ASN A 368 -12.88 -3.56 10.63
C ASN A 368 -13.27 -4.73 9.72
N SER A 369 -12.91 -4.67 8.44
CA SER A 369 -13.42 -5.57 7.40
C SER A 369 -12.42 -6.64 6.95
N ILE A 370 -11.16 -6.55 7.41
CA ILE A 370 -10.10 -7.52 7.13
C ILE A 370 -10.18 -8.66 8.16
N PRO A 371 -10.61 -9.87 7.77
CA PRO A 371 -10.48 -11.01 8.64
C PRO A 371 -9.01 -11.44 8.65
N THR A 372 -8.40 -11.53 9.82
CA THR A 372 -7.12 -12.23 10.11
C THR A 372 -5.78 -11.50 9.90
N SER A 373 -4.77 -12.07 10.56
CA SER A 373 -3.34 -11.74 10.66
C SER A 373 -2.53 -11.83 9.35
N GLN A 374 -3.19 -12.06 8.21
CA GLN A 374 -2.53 -12.34 6.93
C GLN A 374 -2.34 -11.10 6.04
N VAL A 375 -2.83 -9.94 6.47
CA VAL A 375 -2.55 -8.67 5.78
C VAL A 375 -1.50 -7.90 6.57
N LYS A 376 -0.36 -7.59 5.93
CA LYS A 376 0.73 -6.89 6.62
C LYS A 376 0.31 -5.45 6.91
N ARG A 377 0.14 -5.13 8.19
CA ARG A 377 -0.20 -3.77 8.67
C ARG A 377 1.04 -3.01 9.11
N GLN A 378 0.93 -1.68 9.13
CA GLN A 378 1.87 -0.85 9.87
C GLN A 378 1.80 -1.21 11.37
N MET A 379 2.95 -1.21 12.04
CA MET A 379 3.03 -1.44 13.49
C MET A 379 2.66 -0.20 14.31
N SER A 380 2.73 1.01 13.71
CA SER A 380 2.47 2.28 14.41
C SER A 380 1.91 3.33 13.45
N LYS A 381 1.00 4.19 13.93
CA LYS A 381 0.53 5.36 13.18
C LYS A 381 1.70 6.32 12.98
N GLN A 382 1.92 6.78 11.75
CA GLN A 382 2.86 7.88 11.50
C GLN A 382 2.16 9.22 11.70
N VAL A 383 2.70 10.01 12.61
CA VAL A 383 2.31 11.41 12.81
C VAL A 383 3.35 12.30 12.15
N ASP A 384 2.94 13.48 11.66
CA ASP A 384 3.90 14.46 11.18
C ASP A 384 4.83 14.87 12.34
N GLY A 385 6.09 15.12 12.00
CA GLY A 385 7.04 15.66 12.95
C GLY A 385 6.70 17.11 13.35
N PRO A 386 7.32 17.65 14.41
CA PRO A 386 7.18 19.05 14.76
C PRO A 386 7.46 19.97 13.57
N THR A 387 6.73 21.08 13.48
CA THR A 387 6.82 22.05 12.39
C THR A 387 8.18 22.75 12.36
N GLN A 388 8.78 22.97 13.54
CA GLN A 388 10.14 23.48 13.69
C GLN A 388 11.09 22.30 13.95
N VAL A 389 11.90 21.98 12.94
CA VAL A 389 12.93 20.95 13.06
C VAL A 389 14.13 21.55 13.76
N MET A 390 14.65 20.87 14.79
CA MET A 390 15.88 21.27 15.46
C MET A 390 17.11 20.88 14.63
N GLU A 391 18.00 21.84 14.41
CA GLU A 391 19.26 21.64 13.68
C GLU A 391 20.33 20.95 14.54
N THR A 392 20.37 21.26 15.82
CA THR A 392 21.36 20.77 16.79
C THR A 392 20.71 19.95 17.92
N GLY A 393 21.53 19.21 18.65
CA GLY A 393 21.10 18.32 19.73
C GLY A 393 21.13 16.84 19.36
N LEU A 394 20.68 16.01 20.31
CA LEU A 394 20.81 14.56 20.25
C LEU A 394 19.80 13.97 19.26
N LEU A 395 20.26 13.25 18.23
CA LEU A 395 19.40 12.64 17.22
C LEU A 395 18.64 11.46 17.84
N LEU A 396 17.32 11.58 17.92
CA LEU A 396 16.43 10.51 18.36
C LEU A 396 16.06 9.56 17.21
N GLY A 397 16.00 10.10 15.99
CA GLY A 397 15.68 9.32 14.79
C GLY A 397 15.22 10.20 13.63
N TYR A 398 14.59 9.57 12.64
CA TYR A 398 14.03 10.27 11.49
C TYR A 398 12.51 10.05 11.44
N ASN A 399 11.77 11.14 11.27
CA ASN A 399 10.37 11.10 10.90
C ASN A 399 10.27 11.02 9.38
N GLU A 400 9.74 9.91 8.85
CA GLU A 400 9.34 9.82 7.46
C GLU A 400 7.82 9.99 7.38
N PHE A 401 7.37 11.12 6.86
CA PHE A 401 5.96 11.39 6.65
C PHE A 401 5.74 11.88 5.23
N ARG A 402 4.82 11.22 4.49
CA ARG A 402 4.48 11.53 3.10
C ARG A 402 5.69 11.61 2.14
N GLY A 403 6.71 10.78 2.37
CA GLY A 403 7.93 10.74 1.56
C GLY A 403 8.96 11.82 1.89
N VAL A 404 8.70 12.67 2.88
CA VAL A 404 9.68 13.63 3.41
C VAL A 404 10.33 13.03 4.65
N LYS A 405 11.66 12.92 4.64
CA LYS A 405 12.46 12.46 5.77
C LYS A 405 12.99 13.66 6.56
N LYS A 406 12.50 13.85 7.79
CA LYS A 406 12.90 14.92 8.71
C LYS A 406 13.69 14.33 9.89
N PRO A 407 14.88 14.83 10.24
CA PRO A 407 15.59 14.39 11.44
C PRO A 407 14.88 14.95 12.69
N ILE A 408 14.70 14.10 13.71
CA ILE A 408 14.11 14.47 15.00
C ILE A 408 15.23 14.47 16.05
N ARG A 409 15.47 15.63 16.64
CA ARG A 409 16.49 15.83 17.67
C ARG A 409 15.86 16.21 19.00
N LEU A 410 16.60 16.00 20.09
CA LEU A 410 16.32 16.53 21.41
C LEU A 410 17.31 17.64 21.72
N SER A 411 16.82 18.83 22.10
CA SER A 411 17.70 19.94 22.45
C SER A 411 18.49 19.63 23.72
N ASP A 412 19.69 20.19 23.85
CA ASP A 412 20.48 20.10 25.08
C ASP A 412 19.74 20.68 26.30
N LYS A 413 18.85 21.67 26.07
CA LYS A 413 18.02 22.27 27.13
C LYS A 413 16.95 21.30 27.62
N ASP A 414 16.29 20.59 26.71
CA ASP A 414 15.25 19.63 27.06
C ASP A 414 15.85 18.34 27.62
N ARG A 415 17.03 17.93 27.13
CA ARG A 415 17.76 16.77 27.67
C ARG A 415 18.05 16.91 29.17
N ARG A 416 18.29 18.12 29.67
CA ARG A 416 18.47 18.40 31.12
C ARG A 416 17.23 18.11 31.98
N ARG A 417 16.06 17.91 31.37
CA ARG A 417 14.80 17.55 32.08
C ARG A 417 14.59 16.05 32.18
N HIS A 418 15.61 15.25 31.85
CA HIS A 418 15.58 13.79 31.79
C HIS A 418 14.70 13.23 30.68
N ILE A 419 14.96 11.97 30.31
CA ILE A 419 14.23 11.24 29.28
C ILE A 419 13.68 9.98 29.93
N HIS A 420 12.37 9.75 29.79
CA HIS A 420 11.73 8.51 30.21
C HIS A 420 11.39 7.67 28.98
N VAL A 421 11.96 6.47 28.87
CA VAL A 421 11.78 5.57 27.71
C VAL A 421 11.04 4.31 28.16
N ILE A 422 9.82 4.12 27.64
CA ILE A 422 8.96 2.97 27.92
C ILE A 422 8.89 2.08 26.68
N GLY A 423 9.02 0.76 26.85
CA GLY A 423 8.85 -0.21 25.78
C GLY A 423 8.95 -1.65 26.28
N GLN A 424 8.17 -2.56 25.68
CA GLN A 424 8.29 -4.00 25.92
C GLN A 424 9.64 -4.53 25.40
N THR A 425 10.04 -5.73 25.83
CA THR A 425 11.25 -6.38 25.33
C THR A 425 11.17 -6.54 23.80
N GLY A 426 12.27 -6.23 23.10
CA GLY A 426 12.37 -6.38 21.64
C GLY A 426 11.90 -5.19 20.79
N VAL A 427 11.35 -4.12 21.38
CA VAL A 427 10.89 -2.94 20.61
C VAL A 427 12.01 -1.93 20.30
N GLY A 428 13.26 -2.23 20.69
CA GLY A 428 14.43 -1.39 20.41
C GLY A 428 14.80 -0.38 21.51
N LYS A 429 14.34 -0.56 22.75
CA LYS A 429 14.69 0.31 23.89
C LYS A 429 16.22 0.40 24.11
N SER A 430 16.89 -0.75 24.21
CA SER A 430 18.35 -0.80 24.41
C SER A 430 19.10 -0.18 23.23
N VAL A 431 18.67 -0.51 22.00
CA VAL A 431 19.24 0.06 20.77
C VAL A 431 19.11 1.59 20.75
N LEU A 432 17.96 2.15 21.18
CA LEU A 432 17.83 3.60 21.31
C LEU A 432 18.85 4.15 22.31
N GLN A 433 18.93 3.60 23.51
CA GLN A 433 19.86 4.07 24.56
C GLN A 433 21.33 3.97 24.12
N GLU A 434 21.72 2.86 23.48
CA GLU A 434 23.05 2.70 22.88
C GLU A 434 23.36 3.78 21.84
N ASN A 435 22.40 4.10 20.96
CA ASN A 435 22.61 5.14 19.95
C ASN A 435 22.72 6.54 20.57
N LEU A 436 22.04 6.81 21.69
CA LEU A 436 22.19 8.07 22.42
C LEU A 436 23.57 8.15 23.09
N ALA A 437 23.99 7.08 23.77
CA ALA A 437 25.31 7.00 24.40
C ALA A 437 26.45 7.05 23.37
N TYR A 438 26.28 6.39 22.22
CA TYR A 438 27.25 6.43 21.13
C TYR A 438 27.42 7.83 20.54
N GLN A 439 26.33 8.60 20.41
CA GLN A 439 26.41 10.00 19.98
C GLN A 439 27.18 10.86 20.99
N ASP A 440 26.87 10.73 22.28
CA ASP A 440 27.60 11.44 23.33
C ASP A 440 29.08 11.05 23.34
N MET A 441 29.37 9.76 23.19
CA MET A 441 30.73 9.27 23.04
C MET A 441 31.40 10.01 21.90
N LEU A 442 30.90 9.92 20.66
CA LEU A 442 31.48 10.58 19.48
C LEU A 442 31.69 12.08 19.69
N ASP A 443 30.72 12.78 20.27
CA ASP A 443 30.76 14.22 20.54
C ASP A 443 31.69 14.62 21.71
N GLY A 444 32.36 13.67 22.37
CA GLY A 444 33.28 13.93 23.48
C GLY A 444 32.58 14.29 24.79
N ARG A 445 31.33 13.85 24.95
CA ARG A 445 30.54 14.04 26.16
C ARG A 445 30.65 12.78 27.03
N GLY A 446 31.00 12.97 28.30
CA GLY A 446 31.01 11.87 29.27
C GLY A 446 29.59 11.36 29.58
N PHE A 447 29.46 10.05 29.78
CA PHE A 447 28.23 9.42 30.22
C PHE A 447 28.53 8.22 31.12
N ALA A 448 27.57 7.86 31.97
CA ALA A 448 27.56 6.59 32.71
C ALA A 448 26.44 5.71 32.15
N PHE A 449 26.77 4.46 31.82
CA PHE A 449 25.82 3.49 31.28
C PHE A 449 25.74 2.29 32.21
N VAL A 450 24.56 2.02 32.75
CA VAL A 450 24.33 0.92 33.68
C VAL A 450 23.48 -0.14 32.99
N ASP A 451 24.07 -1.31 32.74
CA ASP A 451 23.40 -2.45 32.11
C ASP A 451 23.45 -3.67 33.03
N PRO A 452 22.31 -4.10 33.61
CA PRO A 452 22.25 -5.31 34.43
C PRO A 452 22.59 -6.60 33.67
N HIS A 453 22.46 -6.62 32.34
CA HIS A 453 22.71 -7.82 31.52
C HIS A 453 24.10 -7.82 30.88
N GLY A 454 24.74 -6.66 30.75
CA GLY A 454 26.08 -6.49 30.18
C GLY A 454 26.14 -6.35 28.65
N ASP A 455 25.20 -6.95 27.91
CA ASP A 455 25.19 -7.00 26.44
C ASP A 455 25.33 -5.61 25.77
N SER A 456 24.61 -4.60 26.26
CA SER A 456 24.60 -3.25 25.66
C SER A 456 25.88 -2.48 26.03
N ALA A 457 26.42 -2.71 27.23
CA ALA A 457 27.68 -2.12 27.67
C ALA A 457 28.85 -2.66 26.83
N GLU A 458 28.91 -3.98 26.60
CA GLU A 458 29.90 -4.61 25.72
C GLU A 458 29.77 -4.12 24.27
N ALA A 459 28.54 -3.98 23.78
CA ALA A 459 28.28 -3.42 22.46
C ALA A 459 28.78 -1.97 22.34
N LEU A 460 28.67 -1.15 23.39
CA LEU A 460 29.22 0.21 23.42
C LEU A 460 30.75 0.21 23.50
N LEU A 461 31.35 -0.67 24.31
CA LEU A 461 32.82 -0.82 24.41
C LEU A 461 33.44 -1.12 23.04
N SER A 462 32.80 -1.99 22.25
CA SER A 462 33.27 -2.32 20.89
C SER A 462 33.27 -1.12 19.91
N LYS A 463 32.58 -0.03 20.28
CA LYS A 463 32.42 1.19 19.47
C LYS A 463 33.28 2.36 19.99
N VAL A 464 34.06 2.17 21.04
CA VAL A 464 34.93 3.22 21.61
C VAL A 464 36.01 3.61 20.59
N PRO A 465 36.13 4.91 20.24
CA PRO A 465 37.22 5.36 19.37
C PRO A 465 38.58 5.18 20.01
N LYS A 466 39.60 4.86 19.19
CA LYS A 466 40.95 4.51 19.67
C LYS A 466 41.57 5.59 20.54
N GLU A 467 41.29 6.84 20.22
CA GLU A 467 41.77 8.04 20.91
C GLU A 467 41.20 8.22 22.32
N ARG A 468 40.17 7.46 22.72
CA ARG A 468 39.48 7.58 24.02
C ARG A 468 39.44 6.29 24.84
N VAL A 469 40.23 5.29 24.46
CA VAL A 469 40.27 4.02 25.20
C VAL A 469 40.68 4.24 26.67
N GLU A 470 41.60 5.18 26.92
CA GLU A 470 42.07 5.52 28.26
C GLU A 470 41.02 6.29 29.11
N ASP A 471 39.95 6.81 28.49
CA ASP A 471 38.88 7.52 29.19
C ASP A 471 37.80 6.55 29.75
N VAL A 472 37.90 5.26 29.43
CA VAL A 472 36.86 4.26 29.72
C VAL A 472 37.11 3.56 31.05
N VAL A 473 36.11 3.61 31.93
CA VAL A 473 36.04 2.76 33.12
C VAL A 473 34.95 1.73 32.90
N TYR A 474 35.34 0.46 32.78
CA TYR A 474 34.42 -0.67 32.70
C TYR A 474 34.39 -1.41 34.03
N PHE A 475 33.25 -1.32 34.73
CA PHE A 475 33.06 -1.99 36.02
C PHE A 475 32.11 -3.18 35.88
N ASN A 476 32.65 -4.38 36.01
CA ASN A 476 31.89 -5.63 36.06
C ASN A 476 32.16 -6.35 37.40
N PRO A 477 31.20 -6.35 38.35
CA PRO A 477 31.37 -7.02 39.65
C PRO A 477 31.59 -8.54 39.56
N SER A 478 31.28 -9.16 38.42
CA SER A 478 31.48 -10.60 38.19
C SER A 478 32.85 -10.93 37.59
N ASP A 479 33.60 -9.93 37.12
CA ASP A 479 34.95 -10.11 36.59
C ASP A 479 35.96 -10.20 37.74
N MET A 480 36.37 -11.43 38.05
CA MET A 480 37.38 -11.72 39.08
C MET A 480 38.81 -11.67 38.55
N ASP A 481 39.00 -11.63 37.23
CA ASP A 481 40.33 -11.53 36.62
C ASP A 481 40.83 -10.07 36.63
N ASN A 482 39.91 -9.10 36.49
CA ASN A 482 40.19 -7.65 36.52
C ASN A 482 39.26 -6.90 37.49
N PRO A 483 39.30 -7.18 38.81
CA PRO A 483 38.41 -6.55 39.76
C PRO A 483 38.75 -5.07 39.96
N ILE A 484 37.73 -4.21 39.95
CA ILE A 484 37.87 -2.80 40.35
C ILE A 484 37.51 -2.68 41.83
N GLY A 485 38.43 -2.16 42.63
CA GLY A 485 38.20 -1.83 44.03
C GLY A 485 37.33 -0.57 44.18
N LEU A 486 36.32 -0.65 45.04
CA LEU A 486 35.51 0.50 45.45
C LEU A 486 35.46 0.54 46.97
N ASN A 487 36.08 1.55 47.58
CA ASN A 487 35.98 1.77 49.02
C ASN A 487 34.96 2.88 49.33
N MET A 488 33.84 2.51 49.94
CA MET A 488 32.78 3.46 50.33
C MET A 488 33.20 4.42 51.44
N PHE A 489 34.31 4.11 52.14
CA PHE A 489 34.86 4.93 53.22
C PHE A 489 36.10 5.71 52.79
N GLU A 490 36.39 5.79 51.50
CA GLU A 490 37.47 6.63 50.98
C GLU A 490 37.08 8.10 51.03
N PHE A 491 37.92 8.94 51.64
CA PHE A 491 37.72 10.38 51.78
C PHE A 491 39.05 11.13 51.64
N ASP A 492 39.01 12.33 51.08
CA ASP A 492 40.17 13.24 50.99
C ASP A 492 40.20 14.23 52.15
N HIS A 493 39.01 14.62 52.61
CA HIS A 493 38.84 15.65 53.63
C HIS A 493 37.98 15.16 54.79
N PRO A 494 38.32 15.49 56.06
CA PRO A 494 37.61 14.97 57.23
C PRO A 494 36.11 15.30 57.30
N ASP A 495 35.68 16.39 56.67
CA ASP A 495 34.29 16.81 56.58
C ASP A 495 33.43 15.91 55.67
N GLN A 496 34.04 15.13 54.77
CA GLN A 496 33.35 14.17 53.93
C GLN A 496 32.93 12.91 54.69
N LYS A 497 33.52 12.62 55.85
CA LYS A 497 33.28 11.38 56.60
C LYS A 497 31.81 11.20 56.96
N ASP A 498 31.21 12.23 57.53
CA ASP A 498 29.80 12.16 57.96
C ASP A 498 28.84 11.97 56.77
N PHE A 499 29.16 12.58 55.62
CA PHE A 499 28.40 12.40 54.38
C PHE A 499 28.49 10.96 53.86
N LEU A 500 29.70 10.41 53.76
CA LEU A 500 29.90 9.03 53.29
C LEU A 500 29.23 8.01 54.20
N VAL A 501 29.32 8.21 55.52
CA VAL A 501 28.63 7.37 56.50
C VAL A 501 27.11 7.45 56.31
N GLN A 502 26.57 8.64 56.06
CA GLN A 502 25.15 8.82 55.79
C GLN A 502 24.71 8.12 54.49
N GLU A 503 25.50 8.21 53.41
CA GLU A 503 25.22 7.52 52.15
C GLU A 503 25.27 6.00 52.31
N ALA A 504 26.24 5.48 53.08
CA ALA A 504 26.32 4.05 53.40
C ALA A 504 25.10 3.58 54.22
N ILE A 505 24.64 4.38 55.18
CA ILE A 505 23.39 4.14 55.91
C ILE A 505 22.18 4.18 54.97
N GLY A 506 22.12 5.16 54.07
CA GLY A 506 21.07 5.30 53.06
C GLY A 506 20.99 4.09 52.14
N MET A 507 22.14 3.54 51.75
CA MET A 507 22.24 2.29 51.00
C MET A 507 21.70 1.10 51.79
N LEU A 508 22.03 0.99 53.08
CA LEU A 508 21.47 -0.06 53.94
C LEU A 508 19.94 0.03 54.04
N TYR A 509 19.40 1.25 54.18
CA TYR A 509 17.95 1.46 54.10
C TYR A 509 17.39 1.02 52.75
N GLY A 510 17.97 1.46 51.63
CA GLY A 510 17.49 1.11 50.30
C GLY A 510 17.51 -0.40 50.01
N LEU A 511 18.52 -1.12 50.51
CA LEU A 511 18.67 -2.56 50.27
C LEU A 511 17.89 -3.44 51.26
N TYR A 512 17.89 -3.10 52.55
CA TYR A 512 17.40 -3.98 53.60
C TYR A 512 16.13 -3.50 54.30
N ASP A 513 15.80 -2.20 54.21
CA ASP A 513 14.58 -1.65 54.81
C ASP A 513 13.95 -0.51 53.99
N PRO A 514 13.61 -0.74 52.70
CA PRO A 514 13.11 0.32 51.81
C PRO A 514 11.75 0.89 52.26
N GLY A 515 11.02 0.16 53.11
CA GLY A 515 9.74 0.59 53.69
C GLY A 515 9.85 1.22 55.09
N HIS A 516 11.06 1.38 55.64
CA HIS A 516 11.30 1.85 57.01
C HIS A 516 10.48 1.08 58.05
N THR A 517 10.46 -0.24 57.92
CA THR A 517 9.74 -1.19 58.78
C THR A 517 10.43 -1.42 60.12
N GLY A 518 11.65 -0.90 60.30
CA GLY A 518 12.39 -0.90 61.57
C GLY A 518 13.49 -1.97 61.65
N ILE A 519 13.79 -2.65 60.54
CA ILE A 519 14.93 -3.58 60.42
C ILE A 519 16.24 -2.80 60.57
N VAL A 520 16.35 -1.64 59.89
CA VAL A 520 17.42 -0.67 60.11
C VAL A 520 16.91 0.40 61.06
N GLY A 521 16.91 0.07 62.36
CA GLY A 521 16.44 1.00 63.40
C GLY A 521 17.48 2.06 63.79
N PRO A 522 17.08 3.13 64.51
CA PRO A 522 17.99 4.18 64.98
C PRO A 522 19.20 3.65 65.76
N ARG A 523 19.02 2.54 66.48
CA ARG A 523 20.10 1.88 67.21
C ARG A 523 21.17 1.31 66.27
N LEU A 524 20.75 0.65 65.18
CA LEU A 524 21.69 0.12 64.19
C LEU A 524 22.42 1.28 63.50
N GLU A 525 21.72 2.36 63.19
CA GLU A 525 22.33 3.57 62.61
C GLU A 525 23.43 4.14 63.53
N HIS A 526 23.13 4.34 64.81
CA HIS A 526 24.09 4.87 65.77
C HIS A 526 25.31 3.96 65.92
N ILE A 527 25.10 2.65 65.97
CA ILE A 527 26.19 1.67 66.08
C ILE A 527 27.04 1.71 64.79
N PHE A 528 26.40 1.60 63.62
CA PHE A 528 27.06 1.61 62.32
C PHE A 528 27.88 2.89 62.13
N ARG A 529 27.30 4.05 62.43
CA ARG A 529 27.96 5.36 62.34
C ARG A 529 29.24 5.40 63.17
N ASN A 530 29.17 4.97 64.43
CA ASN A 530 30.33 4.98 65.32
C ASN A 530 31.40 3.98 64.86
N CYS A 531 31.02 2.80 64.40
CA CYS A 531 31.95 1.82 63.83
C CYS A 531 32.63 2.38 62.57
N ALA A 532 31.87 2.97 61.66
CA ALA A 532 32.41 3.56 60.43
C ALA A 532 33.36 4.72 60.73
N LEU A 533 32.99 5.64 61.62
CA LEU A 533 33.88 6.74 62.05
C LEU A 533 35.15 6.24 62.75
N LEU A 534 35.05 5.15 63.53
CA LEU A 534 36.21 4.52 64.14
C LEU A 534 37.16 3.97 63.07
N LEU A 535 36.64 3.21 62.10
CA LEU A 535 37.42 2.68 60.96
C LEU A 535 38.04 3.78 60.12
N MET A 536 37.31 4.86 59.87
CA MET A 536 37.79 6.03 59.14
C MET A 536 38.76 6.90 59.94
N SER A 537 38.95 6.63 61.24
CA SER A 537 39.93 7.36 62.07
C SER A 537 41.33 6.72 62.04
N ASP A 538 41.44 5.47 61.58
CA ASP A 538 42.72 4.80 61.39
C ASP A 538 43.52 5.47 60.24
N PRO A 539 44.77 5.91 60.47
CA PRO A 539 45.65 6.40 59.42
C PRO A 539 45.93 5.40 58.29
N GLY A 540 45.81 4.09 58.56
CA GLY A 540 45.91 3.03 57.55
C GLY A 540 44.65 2.87 56.69
N GLY A 541 43.56 3.55 57.04
CA GLY A 541 42.25 3.43 56.42
C GLY A 541 41.49 2.18 56.86
N GLY A 542 40.16 2.26 56.84
CA GLY A 542 39.27 1.13 57.08
C GLY A 542 38.26 0.98 55.96
N THR A 543 37.69 -0.22 55.82
CA THR A 543 36.75 -0.54 54.74
C THR A 543 35.37 -0.88 55.28
N PHE A 544 34.36 -0.80 54.42
CA PHE A 544 32.98 -1.17 54.79
C PHE A 544 32.88 -2.63 55.31
N ILE A 545 33.68 -3.54 54.76
CA ILE A 545 33.69 -4.95 55.17
C ILE A 545 34.32 -5.18 56.57
N ASP A 546 35.00 -4.19 57.14
CA ASP A 546 35.57 -4.28 58.48
C ASP A 546 34.56 -4.00 59.60
N ILE A 547 33.40 -3.41 59.29
CA ILE A 547 32.39 -3.05 60.30
C ILE A 547 31.97 -4.25 61.18
N PRO A 548 31.66 -5.44 60.63
CA PRO A 548 31.27 -6.59 61.45
C PRO A 548 32.35 -7.04 62.44
N LYS A 549 33.62 -6.66 62.26
CA LYS A 549 34.70 -6.99 63.19
C LYS A 549 34.67 -6.12 64.45
N LEU A 550 33.94 -5.01 64.42
CA LEU A 550 33.76 -4.06 65.54
C LEU A 550 32.46 -4.27 66.32
N LEU A 551 31.56 -5.11 65.81
CA LEU A 551 30.29 -5.48 66.41
C LEU A 551 30.46 -6.73 67.28
#